data_AF-A0A7X9TR92-F1
#
_entry.id   AF-A0A7X9TR92-F1
#
_cell.length_a   1.000
_cell.length_b   1.000
_cell.length_c   1.000
_cell.angle_alpha   90.00
_cell.angle_beta   90.00
_cell.angle_gamma   90.00
#
_symmetry.space_group_name_H-M   'P 1'
#
loop_
_entity.id
_entity.type
_entity.pdbx_description
1 polymer ?
#
loop_
_entity_poly.entity_id
_entity_poly.type
_entity_poly.pdbx_seq_one_letter_code
_entity_poly.pdbx_strand_id
1 'polypeptide(L)'
;MSKINILVLDDEYERACGWKSELSKFVDANITVFEKGEVSEFITELHRSRLASRAGEYSPALGYEGYHLLIVDYDLLGLDEKASAAWSTGAEIAYTARLMSTIGPIVVVNQYGTCNFDLTMKRTASSYADYDVGSIQITDQGLWKSSGFAGFRPWHWPNLLAEVARIEAFRAFIQQNLDEPVMKTLGFELQDTEAPNYLAYDIAGVLGVKSGGARSFRDIALKSVGLSVFNILDKDRPIVEYMPVEQLARVACAIISHWLEKIVLPNQQAVADLPHIVSRFPWLLTNPTDPDAWEKLSTLEYVKVVNPELVKHAVNNAFMYSRPAFWIEHIKDAFPVPDDFDISKVPDLVFCEDSSRFLERDKASSYPSDLIGYDNERWVEGELQCRGNGVSYEPQAYLLM
;
A
#
# COMPACT_ATOMS: atom_id res chain seq x y z
N MET A 1 -8.68 -0.56 -23.00
CA MET A 1 -7.29 -0.46 -22.50
C MET A 1 -6.58 -1.75 -22.91
N SER A 2 -5.28 -1.71 -23.19
CA SER A 2 -4.49 -2.93 -23.35
C SER A 2 -4.54 -3.74 -22.05
N LYS A 3 -4.48 -5.07 -22.16
CA LYS A 3 -4.40 -5.92 -20.96
C LYS A 3 -3.13 -5.58 -20.17
N ILE A 4 -3.23 -5.66 -18.85
CA ILE A 4 -2.09 -5.50 -17.94
C ILE A 4 -1.14 -6.69 -18.18
N ASN A 5 0.16 -6.43 -18.28
CA ASN A 5 1.19 -7.46 -18.35
C ASN A 5 1.85 -7.61 -16.98
N ILE A 6 1.79 -8.82 -16.42
CA ILE A 6 2.30 -9.16 -15.09
C ILE A 6 3.50 -10.09 -15.28
N LEU A 7 4.62 -9.75 -14.64
CA LEU A 7 5.80 -10.60 -14.57
C LEU A 7 5.84 -11.32 -13.22
N VAL A 8 6.03 -12.63 -13.22
CA VAL A 8 6.17 -13.46 -12.03
C VAL A 8 7.57 -14.08 -12.00
N LEU A 9 8.28 -13.86 -10.91
CA LEU A 9 9.62 -14.38 -10.65
C LEU A 9 9.59 -15.30 -9.43
N ASP A 10 10.02 -16.53 -9.62
CA ASP A 10 10.12 -17.56 -8.59
C ASP A 10 11.21 -18.54 -9.02
N ASP A 11 12.01 -19.03 -8.08
CA ASP A 11 13.00 -20.07 -8.33
C ASP A 11 12.36 -21.47 -8.46
N GLU A 12 11.14 -21.63 -7.94
CA GLU A 12 10.25 -22.76 -8.12
C GLU A 12 9.24 -22.51 -9.26
N TYR A 13 9.65 -22.74 -10.51
CA TYR A 13 8.82 -22.47 -11.71
C TYR A 13 7.38 -23.03 -11.66
N GLU A 14 7.22 -24.26 -11.14
CA GLU A 14 5.91 -24.91 -11.01
C GLU A 14 4.99 -24.18 -10.02
N ARG A 15 5.54 -23.62 -8.94
CA ARG A 15 4.81 -22.84 -7.94
C ARG A 15 4.26 -21.56 -8.56
N ALA A 16 5.09 -20.82 -9.28
CA ALA A 16 4.66 -19.63 -10.01
C ALA A 16 3.68 -19.93 -11.15
N CYS A 17 3.83 -21.06 -11.85
CA CYS A 17 2.83 -21.53 -12.81
C CYS A 17 1.49 -21.85 -12.14
N GLY A 18 1.52 -22.39 -10.92
CA GLY A 18 0.35 -22.54 -10.06
C GLY A 18 -0.36 -21.21 -9.80
N TRP A 19 0.38 -20.17 -9.39
CA TRP A 19 -0.19 -18.83 -9.21
C TRP A 19 -0.81 -18.28 -10.49
N LYS A 20 -0.09 -18.36 -11.62
CA LYS A 20 -0.59 -17.94 -12.94
C LYS A 20 -1.90 -18.66 -13.29
N SER A 21 -1.96 -19.98 -13.09
CA SER A 21 -3.14 -20.80 -13.38
C SER A 21 -4.35 -20.36 -12.55
N GLU A 22 -4.17 -20.16 -11.24
CA GLU A 22 -5.23 -19.71 -10.34
C GLU A 22 -5.69 -18.28 -10.65
N LEU A 23 -4.76 -17.36 -10.86
CA LEU A 23 -5.06 -15.97 -11.21
C LEU A 23 -5.82 -15.87 -12.53
N SER A 24 -5.41 -16.64 -13.54
CA SER A 24 -6.05 -16.64 -14.87
C SER A 24 -7.53 -17.02 -14.86
N LYS A 25 -8.04 -17.61 -13.75
CA LYS A 25 -9.47 -17.93 -13.58
C LYS A 25 -10.34 -16.69 -13.36
N PHE A 26 -9.78 -15.59 -12.85
CA PHE A 26 -10.55 -14.40 -12.47
C PHE A 26 -9.87 -13.06 -12.75
N VAL A 27 -8.58 -13.06 -13.11
CA VAL A 27 -7.81 -11.87 -13.47
C VAL A 27 -7.68 -11.77 -15.00
N ASP A 28 -8.15 -10.67 -15.57
CA ASP A 28 -7.97 -10.38 -17.00
C ASP A 28 -6.64 -9.67 -17.28
N ALA A 29 -5.55 -10.42 -17.23
CA ALA A 29 -4.19 -9.93 -17.47
C ALA A 29 -3.35 -10.95 -18.28
N ASN A 30 -2.28 -10.46 -18.91
CA ASN A 30 -1.25 -11.31 -19.50
C ASN A 30 -0.21 -11.63 -18.42
N ILE A 31 -0.21 -12.86 -17.91
CA ILE A 31 0.72 -13.29 -16.86
C ILE A 31 1.87 -14.09 -17.48
N THR A 32 3.08 -13.55 -17.38
CA THR A 32 4.32 -14.21 -17.79
C THR A 32 5.05 -14.72 -16.55
N VAL A 33 5.38 -16.01 -16.54
CA VAL A 33 6.21 -16.64 -15.51
C VAL A 33 7.55 -16.91 -16.17
N PHE A 34 8.62 -16.35 -15.62
CA PHE A 34 9.97 -16.62 -16.10
C PHE A 34 10.46 -17.98 -15.61
N GLU A 35 11.10 -18.73 -16.50
CA GLU A 35 11.87 -19.90 -16.11
C GLU A 35 13.11 -19.47 -15.30
N LYS A 36 13.68 -20.41 -14.54
CA LYS A 36 14.86 -20.18 -13.69
C LYS A 36 16.00 -19.42 -14.39
N GLY A 37 16.27 -19.73 -15.66
CA GLY A 37 17.28 -19.03 -16.47
C GLY A 37 16.93 -17.57 -16.73
N GLU A 38 15.68 -17.30 -17.11
CA GLU A 38 15.17 -15.95 -17.37
C GLU A 38 15.10 -15.11 -16.07
N VAL A 39 14.74 -15.72 -14.94
CA VAL A 39 14.83 -15.07 -13.61
C VAL A 39 16.27 -14.66 -13.30
N SER A 40 17.24 -15.57 -13.55
CA SER A 40 18.66 -15.29 -13.33
C SER A 40 19.17 -14.16 -14.23
N GLU A 41 18.74 -14.14 -15.50
CA GLU A 41 19.08 -13.08 -16.46
C GLU A 41 18.48 -11.72 -16.05
N PHE A 42 17.21 -11.73 -15.60
CA PHE A 42 16.54 -10.54 -15.07
C PHE A 42 17.30 -9.91 -13.90
N ILE A 43 17.65 -10.73 -12.90
CA ILE A 43 18.42 -10.30 -11.73
C ILE A 43 19.80 -9.79 -12.15
N THR A 44 20.47 -10.52 -13.05
CA THR A 44 21.79 -10.13 -13.56
C THR A 44 21.76 -8.78 -14.25
N GLU A 45 20.76 -8.53 -15.11
CA GLU A 45 20.61 -7.25 -15.80
C GLU A 45 20.36 -6.10 -14.81
N LEU A 46 19.44 -6.29 -13.85
CA LEU A 46 19.19 -5.33 -12.78
C LEU A 46 20.47 -4.95 -12.02
N HIS A 47 21.25 -5.94 -11.60
CA HIS A 47 22.50 -5.70 -10.86
C HIS A 47 23.60 -5.09 -11.73
N ARG A 48 23.70 -5.49 -13.00
CA ARG A 48 24.65 -4.93 -13.97
C ARG A 48 24.37 -3.44 -14.19
N SER A 49 23.11 -3.09 -14.47
CA SER A 49 22.65 -1.71 -14.62
C SER A 49 22.86 -0.88 -13.35
N ARG A 50 22.56 -1.46 -12.18
CA ARG A 50 22.83 -0.81 -10.88
C ARG A 50 24.31 -0.54 -10.66
N LEU A 51 25.18 -1.52 -10.94
CA LEU A 51 26.62 -1.38 -10.78
C LEU A 51 27.19 -0.35 -11.76
N ALA A 52 26.77 -0.39 -13.04
CA ALA A 52 27.15 0.59 -14.04
C ALA A 52 26.73 2.01 -13.62
N SER A 53 25.50 2.16 -13.10
CA SER A 53 24.97 3.44 -12.66
C SER A 53 25.72 4.09 -11.51
N ARG A 54 26.43 3.31 -10.69
CA ARG A 54 27.30 3.85 -9.62
C ARG A 54 28.52 4.57 -10.16
N ALA A 55 28.92 4.33 -11.42
CA ALA A 55 30.09 4.96 -12.02
C ALA A 55 29.85 6.42 -12.46
N GLY A 56 28.64 6.97 -12.25
CA GLY A 56 28.33 8.37 -12.49
C GLY A 56 27.52 8.65 -13.76
N GLU A 57 26.95 7.62 -14.38
CA GLU A 57 26.04 7.72 -15.52
C GLU A 57 24.88 6.75 -15.32
N TYR A 58 23.64 7.23 -15.32
CA TYR A 58 22.48 6.37 -15.13
C TYR A 58 22.25 5.46 -16.36
N SER A 59 22.31 4.15 -16.13
CA SER A 59 22.06 3.11 -17.12
C SER A 59 20.92 2.21 -16.63
N PRO A 60 19.69 2.31 -17.19
CA PRO A 60 18.57 1.48 -16.77
C PRO A 60 18.76 0.01 -17.18
N ALA A 61 17.99 -0.87 -16.57
CA ALA A 61 17.80 -2.24 -17.05
C ALA A 61 16.88 -2.23 -18.28
N LEU A 62 17.29 -2.92 -19.34
CA LEU A 62 16.57 -2.94 -20.62
C LEU A 62 15.77 -4.23 -20.83
N GLY A 63 14.68 -4.15 -21.58
CA GLY A 63 13.91 -5.32 -22.04
C GLY A 63 12.70 -5.68 -21.17
N TYR A 64 12.40 -4.87 -20.15
CA TYR A 64 11.30 -5.11 -19.20
C TYR A 64 10.23 -4.01 -19.22
N GLU A 65 10.29 -3.08 -20.18
CA GLU A 65 9.37 -1.94 -20.30
C GLU A 65 7.93 -2.35 -20.65
N GLY A 66 7.74 -3.59 -21.12
CA GLY A 66 6.42 -4.15 -21.42
C GLY A 66 5.64 -4.61 -20.19
N TYR A 67 6.26 -4.73 -19.02
CA TYR A 67 5.62 -5.21 -17.80
C TYR A 67 5.11 -4.06 -16.93
N HIS A 68 3.91 -4.22 -16.40
CA HIS A 68 3.22 -3.19 -15.63
C HIS A 68 3.22 -3.50 -14.12
N LEU A 69 3.30 -4.78 -13.74
CA LEU A 69 3.32 -5.25 -12.36
C LEU A 69 4.33 -6.38 -12.23
N LEU A 70 5.12 -6.36 -11.15
CA LEU A 70 6.07 -7.41 -10.79
C LEU A 70 5.59 -8.17 -9.56
N ILE A 71 5.53 -9.50 -9.65
CA ILE A 71 5.37 -10.41 -8.51
C ILE A 71 6.70 -11.17 -8.37
N VAL A 72 7.29 -11.16 -7.20
CA VAL A 72 8.57 -11.83 -6.95
C VAL A 72 8.51 -12.59 -5.63
N ASP A 73 8.89 -13.87 -5.64
CA ASP A 73 9.07 -14.62 -4.41
C ASP A 73 10.23 -14.04 -3.58
N TYR A 74 10.08 -14.07 -2.26
CA TYR A 74 11.10 -13.55 -1.36
C TYR A 74 12.35 -14.41 -1.34
N ASP A 75 12.20 -15.74 -1.37
CA ASP A 75 13.29 -16.70 -1.20
C ASP A 75 13.66 -17.33 -2.55
N LEU A 76 14.71 -16.81 -3.17
CA LEU A 76 15.18 -17.25 -4.49
C LEU A 76 16.50 -18.05 -4.40
N LEU A 77 16.74 -18.72 -3.27
CA LEU A 77 17.98 -19.47 -3.02
C LEU A 77 18.21 -20.60 -4.04
N GLY A 78 17.15 -21.13 -4.66
CA GLY A 78 17.23 -22.16 -5.68
C GLY A 78 17.97 -21.71 -6.95
N LEU A 79 18.14 -20.42 -7.22
CA LEU A 79 18.81 -19.94 -8.44
C LEU A 79 20.30 -20.31 -8.53
N ASP A 80 20.98 -20.56 -7.41
CA ASP A 80 22.45 -20.71 -7.29
C ASP A 80 22.97 -22.13 -7.59
N GLU A 81 22.14 -23.07 -8.06
CA GLU A 81 22.59 -24.46 -8.24
C GLU A 81 23.67 -24.65 -9.33
N LYS A 82 23.80 -23.71 -10.28
CA LYS A 82 24.70 -23.85 -11.44
C LYS A 82 25.36 -22.57 -11.94
N ALA A 83 24.94 -21.39 -11.49
CA ALA A 83 25.42 -20.10 -11.99
C ALA A 83 25.67 -19.13 -10.84
N SER A 84 26.67 -18.28 -11.00
CA SER A 84 27.06 -17.21 -10.07
C SER A 84 26.04 -16.06 -10.00
N ALA A 85 24.74 -16.37 -10.02
CA ALA A 85 23.73 -15.39 -9.67
C ALA A 85 23.95 -15.08 -8.19
N ALA A 86 24.38 -13.85 -7.90
CA ALA A 86 24.55 -13.42 -6.52
C ALA A 86 23.25 -13.68 -5.76
N TRP A 87 23.35 -14.26 -4.56
CA TRP A 87 22.20 -14.46 -3.67
C TRP A 87 21.39 -13.16 -3.62
N SER A 88 20.13 -13.23 -4.05
CA SER A 88 19.23 -12.09 -4.08
C SER A 88 17.90 -12.51 -3.47
N THR A 89 17.40 -11.69 -2.55
CA THR A 89 16.05 -11.86 -2.01
C THR A 89 15.06 -11.07 -2.85
N GLY A 90 13.77 -11.43 -2.81
CA GLY A 90 12.73 -10.65 -3.47
C GLY A 90 12.72 -9.17 -3.05
N ALA A 91 13.11 -8.87 -1.81
CA ALA A 91 13.27 -7.49 -1.33
C ALA A 91 14.42 -6.73 -2.03
N GLU A 92 15.55 -7.39 -2.29
CA GLU A 92 16.66 -6.77 -3.05
C GLU A 92 16.30 -6.58 -4.53
N ILE A 93 15.52 -7.50 -5.09
CA ILE A 93 14.99 -7.37 -6.45
C ILE A 93 14.01 -6.20 -6.51
N ALA A 94 13.07 -6.09 -5.57
CA ALA A 94 12.14 -4.97 -5.49
C ALA A 94 12.87 -3.63 -5.41
N TYR A 95 13.88 -3.54 -4.54
CA TYR A 95 14.75 -2.37 -4.44
C TYR A 95 15.44 -2.04 -5.76
N THR A 96 16.09 -3.03 -6.39
CA THR A 96 16.88 -2.80 -7.59
C THR A 96 15.99 -2.51 -8.80
N ALA A 97 14.86 -3.18 -8.94
CA ALA A 97 13.86 -2.94 -9.97
C ALA A 97 13.27 -1.53 -9.85
N ARG A 98 13.02 -1.03 -8.63
CA ARG A 98 12.57 0.35 -8.41
C ARG A 98 13.57 1.37 -8.95
N LEU A 99 14.86 1.13 -8.71
CA LEU A 99 15.89 2.06 -9.15
C LEU A 99 16.12 1.97 -10.66
N MET A 100 16.19 0.75 -11.21
CA MET A 100 16.74 0.48 -12.54
C MET A 100 15.70 0.23 -13.64
N SER A 101 14.44 -0.04 -13.29
CA SER A 101 13.41 -0.44 -14.25
C SER A 101 12.23 0.53 -14.26
N THR A 102 11.37 0.38 -15.27
CA THR A 102 10.16 1.18 -15.46
C THR A 102 8.90 0.51 -14.93
N ILE A 103 9.02 -0.72 -14.41
CA ILE A 103 7.90 -1.55 -13.94
C ILE A 103 7.13 -0.82 -12.83
N GLY A 104 5.81 -0.97 -12.82
CA GLY A 104 4.91 -0.31 -11.88
C GLY A 104 4.93 -0.93 -10.47
N PRO A 105 3.76 -1.27 -9.89
CA PRO A 105 3.70 -1.87 -8.57
C PRO A 105 4.52 -3.15 -8.46
N ILE A 106 5.22 -3.32 -7.32
CA ILE A 106 6.01 -4.51 -7.00
C ILE A 106 5.40 -5.21 -5.79
N VAL A 107 5.10 -6.50 -5.95
CA VAL A 107 4.58 -7.38 -4.91
C VAL A 107 5.66 -8.40 -4.55
N VAL A 108 6.07 -8.44 -3.29
CA VAL A 108 6.95 -9.48 -2.76
C VAL A 108 6.11 -10.55 -2.07
N VAL A 109 6.36 -11.80 -2.41
CA VAL A 109 5.60 -12.95 -1.90
C VAL A 109 6.40 -13.68 -0.82
N ASN A 110 5.75 -14.11 0.27
CA ASN A 110 6.30 -14.92 1.37
C ASN A 110 7.36 -14.27 2.28
N GLN A 111 7.65 -12.97 2.17
CA GLN A 111 8.62 -12.30 3.06
C GLN A 111 8.30 -12.45 4.56
N TYR A 112 7.02 -12.54 4.90
CA TYR A 112 6.52 -12.62 6.28
C TYR A 112 5.65 -13.85 6.52
N GLY A 113 5.78 -14.89 5.70
CA GLY A 113 4.97 -16.11 5.74
C GLY A 113 3.90 -16.17 4.65
N THR A 114 3.09 -17.24 4.68
CA THR A 114 2.18 -17.62 3.59
C THR A 114 0.75 -17.10 3.74
N CYS A 115 0.34 -16.78 4.98
CA CYS A 115 -0.97 -16.25 5.32
C CYS A 115 -0.90 -15.41 6.62
N ASN A 116 -0.13 -14.33 6.58
CA ASN A 116 0.13 -13.48 7.73
C ASN A 116 -0.80 -12.24 7.77
N PHE A 117 -1.12 -11.77 8.97
CA PHE A 117 -1.68 -10.45 9.24
C PHE A 117 -0.81 -9.74 10.29
N ASP A 118 -0.50 -8.46 10.05
CA ASP A 118 0.32 -7.65 10.96
C ASP A 118 -0.57 -6.82 11.88
N LEU A 119 -0.68 -7.19 13.14
CA LEU A 119 -1.41 -6.45 14.16
C LEU A 119 -0.71 -5.14 14.55
N THR A 120 0.58 -4.96 14.24
CA THR A 120 1.24 -3.67 14.47
C THR A 120 0.90 -2.62 13.42
N MET A 121 0.43 -3.06 12.24
CA MET A 121 0.24 -2.25 11.03
C MET A 121 1.50 -1.49 10.57
N LYS A 122 2.68 -1.89 11.03
CA LYS A 122 3.97 -1.20 10.80
C LYS A 122 5.02 -2.07 10.14
N ARG A 123 4.87 -3.40 10.15
CA ARG A 123 5.92 -4.34 9.71
C ARG A 123 6.36 -4.12 8.28
N THR A 124 5.45 -3.73 7.39
CA THR A 124 5.70 -3.52 5.96
C THR A 124 6.08 -2.08 5.62
N ALA A 125 6.12 -1.18 6.60
CA ALA A 125 6.38 0.24 6.40
C ALA A 125 7.74 0.50 5.73
N SER A 126 8.75 -0.32 6.02
CA SER A 126 10.11 -0.21 5.47
C SER A 126 10.39 -1.15 4.29
N SER A 127 9.39 -1.91 3.81
CA SER A 127 9.58 -2.81 2.67
C SER A 127 9.84 -2.02 1.40
N TYR A 128 10.76 -2.51 0.56
CA TYR A 128 10.99 -1.95 -0.77
C TYR A 128 9.85 -2.27 -1.75
N ALA A 129 9.05 -3.29 -1.44
CA ALA A 129 7.85 -3.66 -2.18
C ALA A 129 6.69 -2.71 -1.87
N ASP A 130 5.82 -2.52 -2.86
CA ASP A 130 4.55 -1.83 -2.63
C ASP A 130 3.65 -2.66 -1.71
N TYR A 131 3.67 -3.98 -1.89
CA TYR A 131 2.89 -4.92 -1.11
C TYR A 131 3.72 -6.17 -0.77
N ASP A 132 3.62 -6.61 0.49
CA ASP A 132 4.15 -7.87 0.96
C ASP A 132 2.97 -8.79 1.25
N VAL A 133 2.87 -9.91 0.54
CA VAL A 133 1.76 -10.87 0.67
C VAL A 133 2.29 -12.29 0.77
N GLY A 134 1.50 -13.22 1.29
CA GLY A 134 1.81 -14.63 1.26
C GLY A 134 1.42 -15.30 -0.06
N SER A 135 2.02 -16.46 -0.34
CA SER A 135 1.73 -17.27 -1.54
C SER A 135 0.29 -17.74 -1.65
N ILE A 136 -0.43 -17.87 -0.53
CA ILE A 136 -1.86 -18.18 -0.56
C ILE A 136 -2.67 -16.92 -0.90
N GLN A 137 -2.27 -15.79 -0.29
CA GLN A 137 -2.90 -14.49 -0.40
C GLN A 137 -2.80 -13.90 -1.82
N ILE A 138 -1.69 -14.13 -2.55
CA ILE A 138 -1.54 -13.61 -3.92
C ILE A 138 -2.62 -14.12 -4.86
N THR A 139 -3.17 -15.32 -4.60
CA THR A 139 -4.27 -15.90 -5.39
C THR A 139 -5.65 -15.58 -4.81
N ASP A 140 -5.76 -14.82 -3.72
CA ASP A 140 -7.03 -14.42 -3.14
C ASP A 140 -7.72 -13.37 -4.01
N GLN A 141 -9.02 -13.55 -4.33
CA GLN A 141 -9.74 -12.62 -5.20
C GLN A 141 -9.85 -11.22 -4.58
N GLY A 142 -9.86 -11.09 -3.26
CA GLY A 142 -9.96 -9.83 -2.54
C GLY A 142 -8.75 -8.90 -2.73
N LEU A 143 -7.60 -9.44 -3.18
CA LEU A 143 -6.42 -8.65 -3.55
C LEU A 143 -6.53 -8.06 -4.97
N TRP A 144 -7.46 -8.55 -5.79
CA TRP A 144 -7.61 -8.20 -7.21
C TRP A 144 -8.96 -7.55 -7.55
N LYS A 145 -9.80 -7.29 -6.54
CA LYS A 145 -11.15 -6.74 -6.71
C LYS A 145 -11.39 -5.62 -5.72
N SER A 146 -12.23 -4.67 -6.14
CA SER A 146 -12.65 -3.55 -5.28
C SER A 146 -13.78 -3.92 -4.32
N SER A 147 -14.58 -4.95 -4.63
CA SER A 147 -15.78 -5.31 -3.88
C SER A 147 -16.13 -6.79 -4.03
N GLY A 148 -17.10 -7.26 -3.23
CA GLY A 148 -17.64 -8.62 -3.32
C GLY A 148 -16.66 -9.70 -2.88
N PHE A 149 -15.76 -9.36 -1.95
CA PHE A 149 -14.86 -10.30 -1.29
C PHE A 149 -15.49 -10.82 0.01
N ALA A 150 -14.99 -11.95 0.51
CA ALA A 150 -15.42 -12.57 1.76
C ALA A 150 -14.22 -13.29 2.41
N GLY A 151 -14.25 -13.44 3.73
CA GLY A 151 -13.18 -14.08 4.50
C GLY A 151 -11.99 -13.16 4.71
N PHE A 152 -10.78 -13.73 4.75
CA PHE A 152 -9.56 -12.97 4.97
C PHE A 152 -9.27 -12.00 3.81
N ARG A 153 -9.45 -10.72 4.09
CA ARG A 153 -9.15 -9.61 3.22
C ARG A 153 -8.68 -8.47 4.13
N PRO A 154 -7.37 -8.31 4.33
CA PRO A 154 -6.81 -7.16 5.01
C PRO A 154 -7.24 -5.86 4.35
N TRP A 155 -7.76 -4.92 5.14
CA TRP A 155 -8.29 -3.68 4.62
C TRP A 155 -7.24 -2.94 3.81
N HIS A 156 -6.00 -2.86 4.29
CA HIS A 156 -4.90 -2.21 3.57
C HIS A 156 -4.59 -2.80 2.17
N TRP A 157 -5.13 -3.97 1.79
CA TRP A 157 -4.95 -4.48 0.43
C TRP A 157 -5.65 -3.61 -0.62
N PRO A 158 -4.97 -3.29 -1.74
CA PRO A 158 -5.56 -2.58 -2.86
C PRO A 158 -6.36 -3.54 -3.74
N ASN A 159 -6.88 -3.01 -4.84
CA ASN A 159 -7.13 -3.81 -6.04
C ASN A 159 -5.89 -3.72 -6.95
N LEU A 160 -5.08 -4.78 -7.02
CA LEU A 160 -3.82 -4.77 -7.76
C LEU A 160 -3.95 -4.45 -9.26
N LEU A 161 -5.12 -4.68 -9.89
CA LEU A 161 -5.34 -4.28 -11.29
C LEU A 161 -5.53 -2.77 -11.43
N ALA A 162 -6.29 -2.17 -10.51
CA ALA A 162 -6.48 -0.72 -10.48
C ALA A 162 -5.19 0.01 -10.07
N GLU A 163 -4.37 -0.65 -9.28
CA GLU A 163 -3.13 -0.13 -8.71
C GLU A 163 -2.11 0.29 -9.76
N VAL A 164 -2.02 -0.45 -10.87
CA VAL A 164 -1.18 -0.09 -12.03
C VAL A 164 -1.53 1.32 -12.52
N ALA A 165 -2.81 1.56 -12.84
CA ALA A 165 -3.25 2.85 -13.36
C ALA A 165 -3.14 3.97 -12.30
N ARG A 166 -3.40 3.63 -11.03
CA ARG A 166 -3.29 4.57 -9.91
C ARG A 166 -1.86 5.09 -9.76
N ILE A 167 -0.88 4.19 -9.70
CA ILE A 167 0.53 4.56 -9.56
C ILE A 167 1.04 5.31 -10.79
N GLU A 168 0.56 4.99 -12.00
CA GLU A 168 0.91 5.78 -13.18
C GLU A 168 0.40 7.21 -13.11
N ALA A 169 -0.85 7.43 -12.68
CA ALA A 169 -1.42 8.75 -12.48
C ALA A 169 -0.67 9.52 -11.39
N PHE A 170 -0.33 8.85 -10.27
CA PHE A 170 0.39 9.48 -9.18
C PHE A 170 1.82 9.86 -9.58
N ARG A 171 2.51 8.98 -10.32
CA ARG A 171 3.82 9.26 -10.91
C ARG A 171 3.78 10.49 -11.81
N ALA A 172 2.77 10.58 -12.70
CA ALA A 172 2.64 11.72 -13.60
C ALA A 172 2.44 13.04 -12.82
N PHE A 173 1.63 13.01 -11.76
CA PHE A 173 1.47 14.15 -10.85
C PHE A 173 2.79 14.55 -10.18
N ILE A 174 3.54 13.59 -9.64
CA ILE A 174 4.84 13.86 -9.00
C ILE A 174 5.85 14.38 -10.00
N GLN A 175 5.91 13.83 -11.21
CA GLN A 175 6.83 14.31 -12.24
C GLN A 175 6.58 15.79 -12.58
N GLN A 176 5.31 16.21 -12.65
CA GLN A 176 4.94 17.61 -12.91
C GLN A 176 5.26 18.54 -11.74
N ASN A 177 5.34 18.02 -10.52
CA ASN A 177 5.54 18.78 -9.29
C ASN A 177 6.87 18.43 -8.60
N LEU A 178 7.84 17.85 -9.31
CA LEU A 178 9.00 17.19 -8.71
C LEU A 178 9.82 18.13 -7.80
N ASP A 179 9.85 19.42 -8.16
CA ASP A 179 10.59 20.46 -7.45
C ASP A 179 9.73 21.28 -6.45
N GLU A 180 8.43 20.99 -6.36
CA GLU A 180 7.52 21.66 -5.43
C GLU A 180 7.57 21.05 -4.02
N PRO A 181 7.34 21.84 -2.95
CA PRO A 181 7.29 21.32 -1.58
C PRO A 181 6.21 20.26 -1.40
N VAL A 182 6.59 19.08 -0.91
CA VAL A 182 5.73 17.89 -0.85
C VAL A 182 4.48 18.14 -0.03
N MET A 183 4.62 18.68 1.19
CA MET A 183 3.48 18.84 2.09
C MET A 183 2.43 19.78 1.50
N LYS A 184 2.87 20.94 1.00
CA LYS A 184 2.00 21.90 0.32
C LYS A 184 1.32 21.28 -0.91
N THR A 185 2.06 20.51 -1.71
CA THR A 185 1.55 19.93 -2.96
C THR A 185 0.55 18.82 -2.71
N LEU A 186 0.77 18.00 -1.67
CA LEU A 186 -0.18 16.98 -1.24
C LEU A 186 -1.37 17.57 -0.45
N GLY A 187 -1.26 18.83 -0.03
CA GLY A 187 -2.31 19.54 0.68
C GLY A 187 -2.32 19.30 2.19
N PHE A 188 -1.16 18.98 2.80
CA PHE A 188 -0.99 18.92 4.25
C PHE A 188 -0.48 20.25 4.82
N GLU A 189 -0.94 20.60 6.01
CA GLU A 189 -0.42 21.69 6.83
C GLU A 189 0.44 21.14 7.98
N LEU A 190 1.56 21.80 8.32
CA LEU A 190 2.46 21.36 9.39
C LEU A 190 2.64 22.40 10.50
N GLN A 191 2.30 23.66 10.25
CA GLN A 191 2.58 24.79 11.13
C GLN A 191 1.36 25.20 11.95
N ASP A 192 0.18 25.19 11.33
CA ASP A 192 -1.08 25.52 11.99
C ASP A 192 -1.77 24.25 12.48
N THR A 193 -1.73 24.01 13.79
CA THR A 193 -2.34 22.82 14.41
C THR A 193 -3.87 22.82 14.38
N GLU A 194 -4.48 23.98 14.10
CA GLU A 194 -5.93 24.13 13.97
C GLU A 194 -6.38 23.98 12.51
N ALA A 195 -5.45 23.88 11.56
CA ALA A 195 -5.79 23.67 10.16
C ALA A 195 -6.44 22.29 9.97
N PRO A 196 -7.53 22.17 9.20
CA PRO A 196 -8.23 20.90 9.05
C PRO A 196 -7.44 19.77 8.35
N ASN A 197 -6.34 20.14 7.70
CA ASN A 197 -5.40 19.27 7.01
C ASN A 197 -4.03 19.22 7.74
N TYR A 198 -4.01 19.58 9.02
CA TYR A 198 -2.82 19.49 9.87
C TYR A 198 -2.33 18.05 9.98
N LEU A 199 -1.02 17.86 9.86
CA LEU A 199 -0.34 16.58 10.04
C LEU A 199 0.78 16.71 11.08
N ALA A 200 0.82 15.79 12.03
CA ALA A 200 1.83 15.82 13.07
C ALA A 200 3.26 15.59 12.53
N TYR A 201 4.23 16.22 13.20
CA TYR A 201 5.63 16.23 12.79
C TYR A 201 6.32 14.87 12.90
N ASP A 202 5.85 13.98 13.75
CA ASP A 202 6.33 12.60 13.84
C ASP A 202 5.93 11.80 12.60
N ILE A 203 4.71 11.98 12.08
CA ILE A 203 4.26 11.37 10.83
C ILE A 203 5.01 11.98 9.64
N ALA A 204 5.11 13.31 9.55
CA ALA A 204 5.84 13.98 8.48
C ALA A 204 7.36 13.71 8.54
N GLY A 205 7.90 13.53 9.75
CA GLY A 205 9.30 13.27 10.03
C GLY A 205 9.81 11.97 9.44
N VAL A 206 8.92 11.00 9.17
CA VAL A 206 9.24 9.75 8.46
C VAL A 206 9.77 9.98 7.05
N LEU A 207 9.38 11.10 6.40
CA LEU A 207 9.93 11.57 5.11
C LEU A 207 11.17 12.48 5.27
N GLY A 208 11.68 12.61 6.49
CA GLY A 208 12.74 13.55 6.84
C GLY A 208 12.32 15.02 6.68
N VAL A 209 11.01 15.29 6.65
CA VAL A 209 10.48 16.66 6.63
C VAL A 209 10.53 17.21 8.05
N LYS A 210 11.27 18.31 8.22
CA LYS A 210 11.40 19.02 9.51
C LYS A 210 10.43 20.20 9.57
N SER A 211 10.46 20.93 10.70
CA SER A 211 9.74 22.20 10.86
C SER A 211 9.97 23.11 9.65
N GLY A 212 8.86 23.56 9.04
CA GLY A 212 8.86 24.42 7.85
C GLY A 212 8.51 23.74 6.51
N GLY A 213 8.42 22.41 6.43
CA GLY A 213 7.75 21.70 5.32
C GLY A 213 8.37 21.86 3.92
N ALA A 214 9.58 22.40 3.80
CA ALA A 214 10.13 22.89 2.53
C ALA A 214 10.76 21.83 1.60
N ARG A 215 10.78 20.55 1.96
CA ARG A 215 11.38 19.50 1.10
C ARG A 215 10.51 19.24 -0.12
N SER A 216 11.12 19.24 -1.30
CA SER A 216 10.46 18.83 -2.55
C SER A 216 10.45 17.30 -2.74
N PHE A 217 9.69 16.83 -3.73
CA PHE A 217 9.68 15.41 -4.09
C PHE A 217 11.08 14.94 -4.56
N ARG A 218 11.79 15.80 -5.30
CA ARG A 218 13.19 15.60 -5.69
C ARG A 218 14.09 15.44 -4.48
N ASP A 219 13.98 16.34 -3.51
CA ASP A 219 14.78 16.30 -2.29
C ASP A 219 14.54 15.01 -1.51
N ILE A 220 13.31 14.53 -1.44
CA ILE A 220 12.98 13.26 -0.78
C ILE A 220 13.65 12.08 -1.49
N ALA A 221 13.60 12.01 -2.82
CA ALA A 221 14.27 10.93 -3.55
C ALA A 221 15.80 10.99 -3.41
N LEU A 222 16.41 12.17 -3.52
CA LEU A 222 17.87 12.37 -3.44
C LEU A 222 18.43 12.20 -2.03
N LYS A 223 17.68 12.60 -1.00
CA LYS A 223 18.09 12.58 0.43
C LYS A 223 17.30 11.53 1.21
N SER A 224 16.98 10.41 0.55
CA SER A 224 16.21 9.28 1.09
C SER A 224 17.01 8.39 2.05
N VAL A 225 18.32 8.64 2.19
CA VAL A 225 19.17 7.94 3.16
C VAL A 225 18.64 8.18 4.58
N GLY A 226 18.33 7.09 5.27
CA GLY A 226 17.82 7.09 6.65
C GLY A 226 16.32 7.33 6.77
N LEU A 227 15.56 7.36 5.67
CA LEU A 227 14.09 7.38 5.76
C LEU A 227 13.56 6.02 6.21
N SER A 228 12.60 6.03 7.13
CA SER A 228 12.02 4.79 7.68
C SER A 228 11.10 4.05 6.71
N VAL A 229 10.57 4.74 5.67
CA VAL A 229 9.63 4.16 4.69
C VAL A 229 10.33 3.49 3.51
N PHE A 230 11.41 4.07 3.02
CA PHE A 230 12.16 3.54 1.88
C PHE A 230 13.56 4.16 1.89
N ASN A 231 14.56 3.34 2.18
CA ASN A 231 15.93 3.81 2.35
C ASN A 231 16.78 3.47 1.12
N ILE A 232 17.27 4.48 0.40
CA ILE A 232 18.28 4.26 -0.63
C ILE A 232 19.62 4.01 0.04
N LEU A 233 20.29 2.93 -0.35
CA LEU A 233 21.59 2.59 0.24
C LEU A 233 22.62 3.66 -0.12
N ASP A 234 23.52 3.99 0.82
CA ASP A 234 24.54 5.03 0.61
C ASP A 234 25.38 4.81 -0.66
N LYS A 235 25.72 3.54 -0.96
CA LYS A 235 26.48 3.16 -2.16
C LYS A 235 25.73 3.41 -3.48
N ASP A 236 24.41 3.59 -3.41
CA ASP A 236 23.54 3.85 -4.56
C ASP A 236 23.16 5.33 -4.67
N ARG A 237 23.68 6.21 -3.80
CA ARG A 237 23.43 7.67 -3.92
C ARG A 237 23.79 8.24 -5.29
N PRO A 238 24.94 7.89 -5.92
CA PRO A 238 25.25 8.40 -7.26
C PRO A 238 24.15 8.06 -8.29
N ILE A 239 23.50 6.90 -8.14
CA ILE A 239 22.46 6.46 -9.07
C ILE A 239 21.32 7.48 -9.13
N VAL A 240 20.81 7.93 -7.98
CA VAL A 240 19.71 8.90 -7.94
C VAL A 240 20.14 10.31 -8.35
N GLU A 241 21.41 10.68 -8.15
CA GLU A 241 21.96 11.97 -8.55
C GLU A 241 22.02 12.12 -10.08
N TYR A 242 22.30 11.03 -10.81
CA TYR A 242 22.37 11.00 -12.28
C TYR A 242 21.09 10.47 -12.96
N MET A 243 20.08 10.12 -12.18
CA MET A 243 18.83 9.55 -12.66
C MET A 243 18.02 10.56 -13.49
N PRO A 244 17.48 10.18 -14.67
CA PRO A 244 16.55 11.01 -15.43
C PRO A 244 15.33 11.41 -14.61
N VAL A 245 14.73 12.56 -14.93
CA VAL A 245 13.59 13.13 -14.20
C VAL A 245 12.43 12.14 -14.10
N GLU A 246 12.14 11.41 -15.17
CA GLU A 246 11.07 10.41 -15.25
C GLU A 246 11.28 9.27 -14.24
N GLN A 247 12.51 8.77 -14.12
CA GLN A 247 12.84 7.70 -13.20
C GLN A 247 12.92 8.23 -11.76
N LEU A 248 13.43 9.44 -11.56
CA LEU A 248 13.48 10.05 -10.23
C LEU A 248 12.06 10.28 -9.68
N ALA A 249 11.12 10.66 -10.54
CA ALA A 249 9.70 10.75 -10.20
C ALA A 249 9.09 9.39 -9.83
N ARG A 250 9.53 8.27 -10.44
CA ARG A 250 9.11 6.91 -10.03
C ARG A 250 9.58 6.58 -8.61
N VAL A 251 10.84 6.85 -8.31
CA VAL A 251 11.41 6.61 -6.97
C VAL A 251 10.70 7.47 -5.94
N ALA A 252 10.51 8.77 -6.23
CA ALA A 252 9.75 9.66 -5.36
C ALA A 252 8.31 9.16 -5.16
N CYS A 253 7.63 8.72 -6.23
CA CYS A 253 6.27 8.17 -6.16
C CYS A 253 6.17 6.96 -5.24
N ALA A 254 7.14 6.04 -5.30
CA ALA A 254 7.16 4.90 -4.39
C ALA A 254 7.30 5.33 -2.93
N ILE A 255 8.28 6.20 -2.63
CA ILE A 255 8.52 6.70 -1.27
C ILE A 255 7.27 7.38 -0.71
N ILE A 256 6.63 8.26 -1.50
CA ILE A 256 5.43 8.97 -1.07
C ILE A 256 4.23 8.04 -0.97
N SER A 257 4.02 7.12 -1.92
CA SER A 257 2.92 6.17 -1.83
C SER A 257 3.04 5.28 -0.60
N HIS A 258 4.25 4.82 -0.25
CA HIS A 258 4.47 4.05 0.97
C HIS A 258 4.17 4.87 2.22
N TRP A 259 4.63 6.11 2.26
CA TRP A 259 4.32 6.99 3.38
C TRP A 259 2.81 7.25 3.51
N LEU A 260 2.10 7.52 2.40
CA LEU A 260 0.66 7.75 2.44
C LEU A 260 -0.13 6.50 2.85
N GLU A 261 0.15 5.35 2.24
CA GLU A 261 -0.62 4.10 2.44
C GLU A 261 -0.25 3.36 3.73
N LYS A 262 1.03 3.40 4.15
CA LYS A 262 1.53 2.61 5.28
C LYS A 262 1.71 3.43 6.56
N ILE A 263 1.73 4.77 6.46
CA ILE A 263 1.88 5.66 7.62
C ILE A 263 0.67 6.59 7.74
N VAL A 264 0.44 7.50 6.79
CA VAL A 264 -0.57 8.56 6.97
C VAL A 264 -1.98 7.99 7.12
N LEU A 265 -2.43 7.16 6.17
CA LEU A 265 -3.78 6.62 6.17
C LEU A 265 -4.05 5.69 7.36
N PRO A 266 -3.16 4.75 7.73
CA PRO A 266 -3.37 3.92 8.90
C PRO A 266 -3.45 4.72 10.19
N ASN A 267 -2.68 5.81 10.37
CA ASN A 267 -2.73 6.59 11.61
C ASN A 267 -4.07 7.33 11.79
N GLN A 268 -4.84 7.59 10.72
CA GLN A 268 -6.18 8.19 10.79
C GLN A 268 -6.22 9.52 11.57
N GLN A 269 -5.13 10.30 11.51
CA GLN A 269 -5.02 11.57 12.20
C GLN A 269 -5.61 12.72 11.37
N ALA A 270 -5.09 12.92 10.16
CA ALA A 270 -5.52 13.98 9.25
C ALA A 270 -6.50 13.46 8.19
N VAL A 271 -6.27 12.23 7.73
CA VAL A 271 -6.99 11.56 6.65
C VAL A 271 -7.44 10.19 7.13
N ALA A 272 -8.67 9.82 6.86
CA ALA A 272 -9.18 8.47 7.08
C ALA A 272 -9.99 8.00 5.87
N ASP A 273 -10.09 6.68 5.70
CA ASP A 273 -10.95 6.07 4.71
C ASP A 273 -12.40 5.94 5.19
N LEU A 274 -13.28 5.48 4.29
CA LEU A 274 -14.71 5.56 4.51
C LEU A 274 -15.22 4.73 5.71
N PRO A 275 -14.85 3.45 5.90
CA PRO A 275 -15.24 2.70 7.10
C PRO A 275 -14.89 3.43 8.40
N HIS A 276 -13.66 3.94 8.52
CA HIS A 276 -13.20 4.61 9.74
C HIS A 276 -13.88 5.97 9.96
N ILE A 277 -14.10 6.73 8.88
CA ILE A 277 -14.90 7.97 8.94
C ILE A 277 -16.31 7.70 9.46
N VAL A 278 -16.98 6.66 8.96
CA VAL A 278 -18.35 6.34 9.38
C VAL A 278 -18.38 5.79 10.81
N SER A 279 -17.40 4.99 11.23
CA SER A 279 -17.26 4.58 12.63
C SER A 279 -17.18 5.77 13.59
N ARG A 280 -16.45 6.83 13.20
CA ARG A 280 -16.34 8.09 13.96
C ARG A 280 -17.61 8.95 13.88
N PHE A 281 -18.27 8.97 12.72
CA PHE A 281 -19.42 9.82 12.45
C PHE A 281 -20.59 9.03 11.85
N PRO A 282 -21.29 8.20 12.64
CA PRO A 282 -22.28 7.26 12.08
C PRO A 282 -23.45 7.95 11.36
N TRP A 283 -23.80 9.18 11.74
CA TRP A 283 -24.85 9.97 11.09
C TRP A 283 -24.52 10.36 9.64
N LEU A 284 -23.30 10.10 9.15
CA LEU A 284 -22.99 10.21 7.73
C LEU A 284 -23.64 9.12 6.89
N LEU A 285 -24.03 7.98 7.49
CA LEU A 285 -24.83 6.97 6.81
C LEU A 285 -26.27 7.46 6.63
N THR A 286 -26.84 7.14 5.47
CA THR A 286 -28.24 7.39 5.15
C THR A 286 -29.20 6.61 6.06
N ASN A 287 -28.78 5.43 6.55
CA ASN A 287 -29.51 4.63 7.53
C ASN A 287 -28.54 4.01 8.55
N PRO A 288 -28.13 4.75 9.58
CA PRO A 288 -27.10 4.28 10.52
C PRO A 288 -27.57 3.13 11.41
N THR A 289 -28.89 2.89 11.51
CA THR A 289 -29.47 1.82 12.33
C THR A 289 -29.54 0.46 11.62
N ASP A 290 -29.25 0.43 10.31
CA ASP A 290 -29.34 -0.77 9.46
C ASP A 290 -27.95 -1.36 9.23
N PRO A 291 -27.63 -2.55 9.78
CA PRO A 291 -26.35 -3.22 9.56
C PRO A 291 -25.99 -3.41 8.08
N ASP A 292 -26.97 -3.59 7.19
CA ASP A 292 -26.72 -3.72 5.75
C ASP A 292 -26.17 -2.43 5.12
N ALA A 293 -26.41 -1.26 5.73
CA ALA A 293 -25.82 0.00 5.31
C ALA A 293 -24.32 0.06 5.64
N TRP A 294 -23.92 -0.52 6.78
CA TRP A 294 -22.52 -0.62 7.21
C TRP A 294 -21.73 -1.59 6.35
N GLU A 295 -22.28 -2.76 6.05
CA GLU A 295 -21.62 -3.77 5.20
C GLU A 295 -21.34 -3.24 3.79
N LYS A 296 -22.18 -2.33 3.27
CA LYS A 296 -21.92 -1.69 1.97
C LYS A 296 -20.68 -0.81 1.96
N LEU A 297 -20.10 -0.46 3.11
CA LEU A 297 -18.83 0.28 3.20
C LEU A 297 -17.61 -0.62 2.97
N SER A 298 -17.78 -1.94 2.97
CA SER A 298 -16.75 -2.95 2.73
C SER A 298 -16.36 -3.05 1.25
N THR A 299 -15.87 -1.94 0.70
CA THR A 299 -15.46 -1.81 -0.70
C THR A 299 -14.39 -0.73 -0.85
N LEU A 300 -13.53 -0.86 -1.86
CA LEU A 300 -12.54 0.14 -2.24
C LEU A 300 -13.12 1.25 -3.14
N GLU A 301 -14.43 1.30 -3.29
CA GLU A 301 -15.13 2.29 -4.13
C GLU A 301 -16.00 3.21 -3.28
N TYR A 302 -16.32 4.40 -3.81
CA TYR A 302 -17.29 5.26 -3.17
C TYR A 302 -18.70 4.65 -3.26
N VAL A 303 -19.47 4.73 -2.18
CA VAL A 303 -20.81 4.13 -2.09
C VAL A 303 -21.90 5.15 -1.83
N LYS A 304 -23.11 4.85 -2.31
CA LYS A 304 -24.28 5.75 -2.23
C LYS A 304 -25.00 5.71 -0.89
N VAL A 305 -24.55 4.87 0.05
CA VAL A 305 -25.18 4.75 1.38
C VAL A 305 -24.72 5.82 2.37
N VAL A 306 -23.75 6.64 1.99
CA VAL A 306 -23.32 7.81 2.77
C VAL A 306 -23.88 9.10 2.19
N ASN A 307 -23.85 10.17 2.97
CA ASN A 307 -24.22 11.50 2.52
C ASN A 307 -23.46 11.87 1.23
N PRO A 308 -24.14 12.17 0.10
CA PRO A 308 -23.49 12.50 -1.16
C PRO A 308 -22.55 13.70 -1.09
N GLU A 309 -22.79 14.63 -0.17
CA GLU A 309 -21.96 15.82 0.02
C GLU A 309 -20.58 15.48 0.60
N LEU A 310 -20.41 14.29 1.19
CA LEU A 310 -19.13 13.83 1.74
C LEU A 310 -18.01 13.84 0.70
N VAL A 311 -18.34 13.60 -0.58
CA VAL A 311 -17.37 13.59 -1.69
C VAL A 311 -16.63 14.93 -1.83
N LYS A 312 -17.22 16.04 -1.39
CA LYS A 312 -16.60 17.38 -1.43
C LYS A 312 -15.43 17.52 -0.46
N HIS A 313 -15.34 16.61 0.51
CA HIS A 313 -14.28 16.57 1.53
C HIS A 313 -13.28 15.44 1.30
N ALA A 314 -13.42 14.71 0.19
CA ALA A 314 -12.44 13.74 -0.25
C ALA A 314 -11.09 14.41 -0.54
N VAL A 315 -10.01 13.66 -0.39
CA VAL A 315 -8.68 14.12 -0.83
C VAL A 315 -8.73 14.36 -2.34
N ASN A 316 -8.39 15.59 -2.77
CA ASN A 316 -8.61 16.09 -4.14
C ASN A 316 -8.06 15.19 -5.26
N ASN A 317 -6.97 14.47 -4.98
CA ASN A 317 -6.31 13.61 -5.93
C ASN A 317 -6.57 12.15 -5.56
N ALA A 318 -7.60 11.55 -6.16
CA ALA A 318 -8.02 10.18 -5.89
C ALA A 318 -6.91 9.12 -6.09
N PHE A 319 -5.86 9.43 -6.87
CA PHE A 319 -4.72 8.53 -7.07
C PHE A 319 -3.76 8.47 -5.87
N MET A 320 -3.88 9.37 -4.88
CA MET A 320 -3.00 9.38 -3.70
C MET A 320 -3.17 8.13 -2.83
N TYR A 321 -4.39 7.59 -2.80
CA TYR A 321 -4.76 6.42 -2.01
C TYR A 321 -5.46 5.37 -2.87
N SER A 322 -5.28 4.11 -2.53
CA SER A 322 -5.86 2.92 -3.17
C SER A 322 -7.36 2.75 -2.89
N ARG A 323 -7.91 3.61 -2.02
CA ARG A 323 -9.30 3.63 -1.58
C ARG A 323 -9.75 5.08 -1.31
N PRO A 324 -11.07 5.38 -1.29
CA PRO A 324 -11.57 6.69 -0.93
C PRO A 324 -11.05 7.13 0.44
N ALA A 325 -10.45 8.31 0.48
CA ALA A 325 -9.85 8.91 1.67
C ALA A 325 -10.33 10.35 1.81
N PHE A 326 -10.55 10.79 3.05
CA PHE A 326 -11.19 12.06 3.35
C PHE A 326 -10.46 12.82 4.46
N TRP A 327 -10.48 14.15 4.36
CA TRP A 327 -9.95 15.04 5.40
C TRP A 327 -10.88 15.05 6.61
N ILE A 328 -10.40 14.55 7.73
CA ILE A 328 -11.26 14.22 8.86
C ILE A 328 -11.86 15.47 9.51
N GLU A 329 -11.05 16.50 9.75
CA GLU A 329 -11.54 17.73 10.41
C GLU A 329 -12.44 18.56 9.47
N HIS A 330 -12.24 18.50 8.14
CA HIS A 330 -13.20 19.09 7.19
C HIS A 330 -14.61 18.48 7.32
N ILE A 331 -14.70 17.18 7.62
CA ILE A 331 -15.97 16.48 7.80
C ILE A 331 -16.64 16.91 9.10
N LYS A 332 -15.86 16.97 10.19
CA LYS A 332 -16.35 17.33 11.52
C LYS A 332 -17.10 18.67 11.51
N ASP A 333 -16.56 19.66 10.82
CA ASP A 333 -17.15 21.00 10.74
C ASP A 333 -18.35 21.06 9.78
N ALA A 334 -18.30 20.31 8.69
CA ALA A 334 -19.33 20.33 7.65
C ALA A 334 -20.57 19.49 7.99
N PHE A 335 -20.43 18.46 8.83
CA PHE A 335 -21.50 17.52 9.17
C PHE A 335 -21.70 17.46 10.69
N PRO A 336 -22.32 18.49 11.30
CA PRO A 336 -22.69 18.44 12.71
C PRO A 336 -23.66 17.29 12.96
N VAL A 337 -23.66 16.79 14.19
CA VAL A 337 -24.62 15.75 14.63
C VAL A 337 -26.04 16.29 14.47
N PRO A 338 -26.94 15.60 13.74
CA PRO A 338 -28.34 16.00 13.67
C PRO A 338 -29.01 15.98 15.04
N ASP A 339 -29.90 16.95 15.32
CA ASP A 339 -30.58 17.06 16.62
C ASP A 339 -31.42 15.81 16.98
N ASP A 340 -31.90 15.09 15.97
CA ASP A 340 -32.71 13.88 16.10
C ASP A 340 -31.88 12.57 16.03
N PHE A 341 -30.56 12.67 15.89
CA PHE A 341 -29.68 11.51 15.86
C PHE A 341 -29.52 10.91 17.26
N ASP A 342 -29.82 9.62 17.37
CA ASP A 342 -29.75 8.85 18.61
C ASP A 342 -28.71 7.75 18.49
N ILE A 343 -27.53 7.98 19.07
CA ILE A 343 -26.42 7.03 19.05
C ILE A 343 -26.78 5.68 19.67
N SER A 344 -27.75 5.63 20.60
CA SER A 344 -28.16 4.38 21.25
C SER A 344 -28.90 3.42 20.30
N LYS A 345 -29.36 3.91 19.15
CA LYS A 345 -30.00 3.10 18.10
C LYS A 345 -29.02 2.60 17.05
N VAL A 346 -27.79 3.09 17.06
CA VAL A 346 -26.74 2.60 16.16
C VAL A 346 -26.29 1.22 16.66
N PRO A 347 -26.21 0.21 15.79
CA PRO A 347 -25.75 -1.11 16.20
C PRO A 347 -24.29 -1.05 16.67
N ASP A 348 -23.93 -1.85 17.67
CA ASP A 348 -22.56 -1.92 18.20
C ASP A 348 -21.66 -2.74 17.26
N LEU A 349 -21.33 -2.13 16.12
CA LEU A 349 -20.49 -2.69 15.09
C LEU A 349 -19.07 -2.12 15.17
N VAL A 350 -18.10 -2.97 14.89
CA VAL A 350 -16.68 -2.64 14.77
C VAL A 350 -16.14 -3.05 13.41
N PHE A 351 -15.26 -2.25 12.83
CA PHE A 351 -14.63 -2.56 11.55
C PHE A 351 -13.43 -3.49 11.78
N CYS A 352 -13.50 -4.70 11.23
CA CYS A 352 -12.45 -5.71 11.33
C CYS A 352 -11.45 -5.56 10.19
N GLU A 353 -10.20 -5.23 10.54
CA GLU A 353 -9.14 -4.87 9.60
C GLU A 353 -8.62 -6.06 8.78
N ASP A 354 -8.79 -7.28 9.27
CA ASP A 354 -8.33 -8.52 8.62
C ASP A 354 -9.31 -9.12 7.61
N SER A 355 -10.60 -8.78 7.74
CA SER A 355 -11.70 -9.24 6.90
C SER A 355 -12.35 -8.11 6.10
N SER A 356 -12.00 -6.85 6.39
CA SER A 356 -12.56 -5.66 5.75
C SER A 356 -14.08 -5.53 5.90
N ARG A 357 -14.62 -5.87 7.07
CA ARG A 357 -16.08 -5.88 7.29
C ARG A 357 -16.49 -5.37 8.66
N PHE A 358 -17.75 -4.99 8.78
CA PHE A 358 -18.33 -4.62 10.06
C PHE A 358 -18.90 -5.86 10.75
N LEU A 359 -18.57 -6.04 12.02
CA LEU A 359 -19.10 -7.11 12.87
C LEU A 359 -19.63 -6.58 14.18
N GLU A 360 -20.58 -7.29 14.75
CA GLU A 360 -20.97 -7.08 16.15
C GLU A 360 -19.73 -7.23 17.03
N ARG A 361 -19.55 -6.31 17.99
CA ARG A 361 -18.37 -6.24 18.83
C ARG A 361 -18.04 -7.56 19.54
N ASP A 362 -19.05 -8.33 19.94
CA ASP A 362 -18.90 -9.63 20.62
C ASP A 362 -18.45 -10.78 19.70
N LYS A 363 -18.44 -10.55 18.38
CA LYS A 363 -17.94 -11.46 17.35
C LYS A 363 -16.58 -11.05 16.78
N ALA A 364 -15.95 -10.04 17.37
CA ALA A 364 -14.65 -9.54 16.97
C ALA A 364 -13.70 -9.53 18.17
N SER A 365 -12.41 -9.65 17.88
CA SER A 365 -11.35 -9.51 18.88
C SER A 365 -10.67 -8.17 18.70
N SER A 366 -10.53 -7.41 19.77
CA SER A 366 -9.75 -6.19 19.73
C SER A 366 -8.26 -6.46 19.93
N TYR A 367 -7.44 -5.51 19.49
CA TYR A 367 -6.00 -5.50 19.72
C TYR A 367 -5.48 -4.06 19.83
N PRO A 368 -4.40 -3.82 20.59
CA PRO A 368 -3.81 -2.49 20.68
C PRO A 368 -3.15 -2.11 19.35
N SER A 369 -3.38 -0.87 18.93
CA SER A 369 -2.75 -0.28 17.75
C SER A 369 -1.43 0.38 18.16
N ASP A 370 -0.33 0.00 17.52
CA ASP A 370 0.96 0.67 17.70
C ASP A 370 1.02 2.05 17.02
N LEU A 371 0.04 2.37 16.17
CA LEU A 371 -0.02 3.62 15.41
C LEU A 371 -0.31 4.81 16.33
N ILE A 372 0.24 5.97 15.98
CA ILE A 372 0.03 7.25 16.66
C ILE A 372 -1.27 7.84 16.11
N GLY A 373 -2.40 7.24 16.49
CA GLY A 373 -3.70 7.52 15.89
C GLY A 373 -4.79 7.89 16.89
N TYR A 374 -5.97 8.18 16.36
CA TYR A 374 -7.18 8.45 17.15
C TYR A 374 -7.60 7.20 17.94
N ASP A 375 -7.66 6.05 17.26
CA ASP A 375 -8.03 4.78 17.86
C ASP A 375 -6.77 4.00 18.28
N ASN A 376 -6.61 3.84 19.59
CA ASN A 376 -5.58 2.98 20.19
C ASN A 376 -5.98 1.49 20.16
N GLU A 377 -7.19 1.19 19.69
CA GLU A 377 -7.77 -0.14 19.64
C GLU A 377 -8.29 -0.39 18.22
N ARG A 378 -7.94 -1.55 17.66
CA ARG A 378 -8.45 -2.02 16.36
C ARG A 378 -9.06 -3.39 16.52
N TRP A 379 -9.75 -3.85 15.49
CA TRP A 379 -10.53 -5.08 15.55
C TRP A 379 -10.13 -6.03 14.44
N VAL A 380 -10.21 -7.31 14.75
CA VAL A 380 -10.11 -8.43 13.81
C VAL A 380 -11.30 -9.36 14.02
N GLU A 381 -11.72 -10.07 12.99
CA GLU A 381 -12.78 -11.09 13.14
C GLU A 381 -12.32 -12.25 14.03
N GLY A 382 -11.04 -12.60 13.97
CA GLY A 382 -10.51 -13.78 14.64
C GLY A 382 -10.93 -15.08 13.95
N GLU A 383 -10.20 -16.17 14.20
CA GLU A 383 -10.45 -17.50 13.61
C GLU A 383 -10.64 -17.52 12.07
N LEU A 384 -10.04 -16.58 11.35
CA LEU A 384 -10.12 -16.52 9.88
C LEU A 384 -9.27 -17.59 9.21
N GLN A 385 -9.72 -17.97 8.02
CA GLN A 385 -8.97 -18.80 7.09
C GLN A 385 -8.75 -18.06 5.76
N CYS A 386 -7.54 -18.13 5.22
CA CYS A 386 -7.25 -17.81 3.83
C CYS A 386 -7.08 -19.11 3.05
N ARG A 387 -8.00 -19.38 2.11
CA ARG A 387 -8.03 -20.62 1.30
C ARG A 387 -7.89 -21.91 2.14
N GLY A 388 -8.54 -21.95 3.31
CA GLY A 388 -8.52 -23.12 4.20
C GLY A 388 -7.31 -23.21 5.15
N ASN A 389 -6.40 -22.23 5.12
CA ASN A 389 -5.29 -22.12 6.07
C ASN A 389 -5.60 -21.04 7.10
N GLY A 390 -5.32 -21.29 8.37
CA GLY A 390 -5.49 -20.29 9.42
C GLY A 390 -4.61 -19.06 9.19
N VAL A 391 -5.14 -17.89 9.54
CA VAL A 391 -4.37 -16.63 9.50
C VAL A 391 -3.37 -16.59 10.66
N SER A 392 -2.10 -16.30 10.34
CA SER A 392 -1.04 -16.06 11.33
C SER A 392 -1.03 -14.58 11.72
N TYR A 393 -1.62 -14.26 12.85
CA TYR A 393 -1.63 -12.90 13.40
C TYR A 393 -0.34 -12.61 14.15
N GLU A 394 0.37 -11.54 13.79
CA GLU A 394 1.67 -11.19 14.38
C GLU A 394 1.69 -9.74 14.90
N PRO A 395 2.17 -9.47 16.14
CA PRO A 395 2.56 -10.45 17.15
C PRO A 395 1.33 -11.11 17.82
N GLN A 396 1.34 -12.43 17.98
CA GLN A 396 0.23 -13.18 18.60
C GLN A 396 -0.13 -12.70 20.01
N ALA A 397 0.84 -12.15 20.75
CA ALA A 397 0.63 -11.63 22.09
C ALA A 397 -0.44 -10.52 22.17
N TYR A 398 -0.74 -9.85 21.06
CA TYR A 398 -1.74 -8.78 21.03
C TYR A 398 -3.18 -9.28 21.14
N LEU A 399 -3.44 -10.55 20.83
CA LEU A 399 -4.77 -11.18 20.96
C LEU A 399 -4.95 -11.93 22.28
N LEU A 400 -3.93 -11.91 23.16
CA LEU A 400 -3.96 -12.58 24.46
C LEU A 400 -4.20 -11.61 25.64
N MET A 401 -4.27 -10.31 25.35
CA MET A 401 -4.56 -9.23 26.31
C MET A 401 -6.07 -9.01 26.36
#